data_AF-A0A1B6H3G4-F1
#
_entry.id   AF-A0A1B6H3G4-F1
#
_cell.length_a   1.000
_cell.length_b   1.000
_cell.length_c   1.000
_cell.angle_alpha   90.00
_cell.angle_beta   90.00
_cell.angle_gamma   90.00
#
_symmetry.space_group_name_H-M   'P 1'
#
loop_
_entity.id
_entity.type
_entity.pdbx_description
1 polymer ?
#
loop_
_entity_poly.entity_id
_entity_poly.type
_entity_poly.pdbx_seq_one_letter_code
_entity_poly.pdbx_strand_id
1 'polypeptide(L)'
;SSTMTFCLYELAQHPEIQERVHLELKAVLQNHGGDINYQVLKDLKYMDQVVNETLRMYAPLSVVYRRCTKSYKIPGSDLVLQPGQKIRIPAYALHYDPQYYPDPKKF
;
A
#
# COMPACT_ATOMS: atom_id res chain seq x y z
N SER A 1 7.68 5.14 -12.74
CA SER A 1 6.97 5.16 -11.45
C SER A 1 7.42 3.96 -10.64
N SER A 2 7.87 4.13 -9.39
CA SER A 2 8.41 3.02 -8.57
C SER A 2 7.36 1.96 -8.25
N THR A 3 6.14 2.36 -7.91
CA THR A 3 5.05 1.43 -7.60
C THR A 3 4.73 0.49 -8.76
N MET A 4 4.64 1.00 -9.98
CA MET A 4 4.39 0.16 -11.16
C MET A 4 5.53 -0.83 -11.40
N THR A 5 6.79 -0.39 -11.22
CA THR A 5 7.96 -1.26 -11.38
C THR A 5 7.94 -2.42 -10.39
N PHE A 6 7.68 -2.17 -9.11
CA PHE A 6 7.62 -3.23 -8.10
C PHE A 6 6.38 -4.12 -8.24
N CYS A 7 5.24 -3.57 -8.65
CA CYS A 7 4.04 -4.37 -8.93
C CYS A 7 4.31 -5.38 -10.06
N LEU A 8 4.91 -4.93 -11.17
CA LEU A 8 5.28 -5.82 -12.27
C LEU A 8 6.36 -6.82 -11.88
N TYR A 9 7.31 -6.44 -11.02
CA TYR A 9 8.32 -7.36 -10.47
C TYR A 9 7.66 -8.47 -9.64
N GLU A 10 6.75 -8.13 -8.72
CA GLU A 10 6.08 -9.12 -7.88
C GLU A 10 5.17 -10.05 -8.71
N LEU A 11 4.46 -9.51 -9.70
CA LEU A 11 3.66 -10.32 -10.61
C LEU A 11 4.52 -11.28 -11.46
N ALA A 12 5.73 -10.88 -11.84
CA ALA A 12 6.65 -11.75 -12.57
C ALA A 12 7.20 -12.89 -11.68
N GLN A 13 7.34 -12.63 -10.37
CA GLN A 13 7.80 -13.62 -9.39
C GLN A 13 6.67 -14.55 -8.92
N HIS A 14 5.40 -14.14 -9.06
CA HIS A 14 4.20 -14.86 -8.63
C HIS A 14 3.23 -15.10 -9.80
N PRO A 15 3.52 -16.05 -10.71
CA PRO A 15 2.69 -16.34 -11.88
C PRO A 15 1.23 -16.66 -11.55
N GLU A 16 0.96 -17.27 -10.39
CA GLU A 16 -0.37 -17.58 -9.89
C GLU A 16 -1.20 -16.33 -9.56
N ILE A 17 -0.55 -15.28 -9.04
CA ILE A 17 -1.19 -13.99 -8.77
C ILE A 17 -1.45 -13.28 -10.10
N GLN A 18 -0.48 -13.29 -11.01
CA GLN A 18 -0.62 -12.73 -12.35
C GLN A 18 -1.80 -13.35 -13.11
N GLU A 19 -1.90 -14.68 -13.12
CA GLU A 19 -3.02 -15.38 -13.78
C GLU A 19 -4.35 -15.02 -13.14
N ARG A 20 -4.40 -14.92 -11.80
CA ARG A 20 -5.63 -14.52 -11.11
C ARG A 20 -6.07 -13.09 -11.45
N VAL A 21 -5.14 -12.14 -11.54
CA VAL A 21 -5.45 -10.76 -11.99
C VAL A 21 -5.96 -10.77 -13.44
N HIS A 22 -5.36 -11.58 -14.31
CA HIS A 22 -5.77 -11.70 -15.70
C HIS A 22 -7.18 -12.30 -15.86
N LEU A 23 -7.49 -13.34 -15.08
CA LEU A 23 -8.82 -13.94 -15.04
C LEU A 23 -9.88 -12.97 -14.52
N GLU A 24 -9.57 -12.20 -13.46
CA GLU A 24 -10.45 -11.12 -12.99
C GLU A 24 -10.71 -10.09 -14.10
N LEU A 25 -9.65 -9.61 -14.76
CA LEU A 25 -9.77 -8.62 -15.83
C LEU A 25 -10.67 -9.11 -16.96
N LYS A 26 -10.49 -10.37 -17.41
CA LYS A 26 -11.34 -10.96 -18.44
C LYS A 26 -12.81 -11.02 -18.04
N ALA A 27 -13.09 -11.48 -16.81
CA ALA A 27 -14.45 -11.60 -16.31
C ALA A 27 -15.12 -10.22 -16.17
N VAL A 28 -14.42 -9.23 -15.64
CA VAL A 28 -14.94 -7.86 -15.49
C VAL A 28 -15.18 -7.23 -16.87
N LEU A 29 -14.24 -7.33 -17.81
CA LEU A 29 -14.43 -6.79 -19.17
C LEU A 29 -15.61 -7.42 -19.89
N GLN A 30 -15.82 -8.73 -19.75
CA GLN A 30 -16.98 -9.41 -20.31
C GLN A 30 -18.31 -8.85 -19.77
N ASN A 31 -18.36 -8.52 -18.48
CA ASN A 31 -19.54 -7.94 -17.85
C ASN A 31 -19.80 -6.48 -18.25
N HIS A 32 -18.79 -5.78 -18.76
CA HIS A 32 -18.83 -4.38 -19.16
C HIS A 32 -18.82 -4.16 -20.68
N GLY A 33 -19.11 -5.19 -21.46
CA GLY A 33 -19.19 -5.09 -22.93
C GLY A 33 -17.84 -4.90 -23.63
N GLY A 34 -16.72 -5.16 -22.93
CA GLY A 34 -15.36 -5.09 -23.48
C GLY A 34 -14.66 -3.74 -23.36
N ASP A 35 -15.36 -2.69 -22.94
CA ASP A 35 -14.80 -1.34 -22.84
C ASP A 35 -14.20 -1.06 -21.47
N ILE A 36 -12.96 -0.54 -21.45
CA ILE A 36 -12.33 -0.08 -20.22
C ILE A 36 -12.90 1.30 -19.85
N ASN A 37 -13.61 1.36 -18.73
CA ASN A 37 -14.16 2.60 -18.18
C ASN A 37 -13.97 2.65 -16.65
N TYR A 38 -14.42 3.74 -16.02
CA TYR A 38 -14.25 3.93 -14.58
C TYR A 38 -14.97 2.87 -13.73
N GLN A 39 -16.10 2.33 -14.22
CA GLN A 39 -16.82 1.28 -13.50
C GLN A 39 -16.07 -0.06 -13.58
N VAL A 40 -15.46 -0.38 -14.72
CA VAL A 40 -14.55 -1.53 -14.85
C VAL A 40 -13.44 -1.45 -13.81
N LEU A 41 -12.77 -0.30 -13.68
CA LEU A 41 -11.67 -0.13 -12.74
C LEU A 41 -12.11 -0.36 -11.27
N LYS A 42 -13.34 0.04 -10.91
CA LYS A 42 -13.89 -0.22 -9.58
C LYS A 42 -14.17 -1.69 -9.29
N ASP A 43 -14.43 -2.46 -10.34
CA ASP A 43 -14.79 -3.87 -10.23
C ASP A 43 -13.56 -4.79 -10.24
N LEU A 44 -12.38 -4.29 -10.59
CA LEU A 44 -11.07 -4.98 -10.53
C LEU A 44 -10.51 -5.02 -9.09
N LYS A 45 -11.24 -5.66 -8.18
CA LYS A 45 -10.94 -5.67 -6.74
C LYS A 45 -9.63 -6.35 -6.41
N TYR A 46 -9.31 -7.47 -7.05
CA TYR A 46 -8.08 -8.20 -6.82
C TYR A 46 -6.88 -7.44 -7.39
N MET A 47 -7.02 -6.81 -8.56
CA MET A 47 -6.00 -5.90 -9.07
C MET A 47 -5.71 -4.75 -8.10
N ASP A 48 -6.74 -4.13 -7.51
CA ASP A 48 -6.57 -3.09 -6.50
C ASP A 48 -5.84 -3.62 -5.25
N GLN A 49 -6.16 -4.85 -4.81
CA GLN A 49 -5.43 -5.51 -3.72
C GLN A 49 -3.94 -5.71 -4.05
N VAL A 50 -3.60 -6.16 -5.26
CA VAL A 50 -2.21 -6.33 -5.71
C VAL A 50 -1.45 -4.99 -5.70
N VAL A 51 -2.09 -3.90 -6.14
CA VAL A 51 -1.48 -2.57 -6.08
C VAL A 51 -1.29 -2.11 -4.63
N ASN A 52 -2.28 -2.32 -3.76
CA ASN A 52 -2.20 -1.97 -2.35
C ASN A 52 -1.11 -2.78 -1.61
N GLU A 53 -0.97 -4.06 -1.93
CA GLU A 53 0.06 -4.91 -1.33
C GLU A 53 1.46 -4.54 -1.82
N THR A 54 1.58 -4.16 -3.09
CA THR A 54 2.81 -3.52 -3.60
C THR A 54 3.14 -2.25 -2.81
N LEU A 55 2.15 -1.41 -2.50
CA LEU A 55 2.37 -0.19 -1.71
C LEU A 55 2.71 -0.48 -0.24
N ARG A 56 2.19 -1.57 0.32
CA ARG A 56 2.58 -2.06 1.66
C ARG A 56 4.05 -2.43 1.67
N MET A 57 4.47 -3.31 0.76
CA MET A 57 5.85 -3.83 0.69
C MET A 57 6.87 -2.82 0.18
N TYR A 58 6.46 -1.94 -0.74
CA TYR A 58 7.34 -1.00 -1.45
C TYR A 58 6.84 0.44 -1.28
N ALA A 59 6.67 0.87 -0.03
CA ALA A 59 6.20 2.20 0.32
C ALA A 59 7.06 3.30 -0.36
N PRO A 60 6.49 4.15 -1.25
CA PRO A 60 7.25 5.20 -1.93
C PRO A 60 7.87 6.23 -0.97
N LEU A 61 7.25 6.42 0.21
CA LEU A 61 7.79 7.20 1.31
C LEU A 61 7.94 6.31 2.54
N SER A 62 9.18 5.91 2.83
CA SER A 62 9.48 5.02 3.96
C SER A 62 9.30 5.68 5.33
N VAL A 63 9.47 7.02 5.40
CA VAL A 63 9.31 7.81 6.62
C VAL A 63 8.56 9.09 6.29
N VAL A 64 7.51 9.36 7.08
CA VAL A 64 6.77 10.62 7.03
C VAL A 64 7.30 11.55 8.13
N TYR A 65 7.68 12.77 7.76
CA TYR A 65 8.23 13.75 8.70
C TYR A 65 7.17 14.77 9.11
N ARG A 66 7.20 15.17 10.39
CA ARG A 66 6.48 16.33 10.91
C ARG A 66 7.42 17.19 11.75
N ARG A 67 7.07 18.46 11.92
CA ARG A 67 7.70 19.35 12.90
C ARG A 67 6.62 19.85 13.84
N CYS A 68 6.84 19.67 15.14
CA CYS A 68 5.96 20.20 16.17
C CYS A 68 5.99 21.74 16.10
N THR A 69 4.83 22.38 15.97
CA THR A 69 4.70 23.84 15.89
C THR A 69 4.18 24.46 17.18
N LYS A 70 3.58 23.65 18.06
CA LYS A 70 3.01 24.04 19.36
C LYS A 70 3.18 22.87 20.32
N SER A 71 3.41 23.18 21.60
CA SER A 71 3.55 22.14 22.64
C SER A 71 2.35 21.19 22.60
N TYR A 72 2.61 19.88 22.58
CA TYR A 72 1.58 18.84 22.41
C TYR A 72 1.87 17.62 23.30
N LYS A 73 0.96 17.34 24.25
CA LYS A 73 0.98 16.11 25.05
C LYS A 73 0.43 14.95 24.22
N ILE A 74 1.21 13.89 24.02
CA ILE A 74 0.74 12.71 23.30
C ILE A 74 -0.28 11.98 24.18
N PRO A 75 -1.52 11.76 23.71
CA PRO A 75 -2.55 11.06 24.47
C PRO A 75 -2.08 9.69 24.96
N GLY A 76 -2.39 9.35 26.22
CA GLY A 76 -2.05 8.05 26.80
C GLY A 76 -0.56 7.84 27.13
N SER A 77 0.26 8.90 27.10
CA SER A 77 1.67 8.83 27.48
C SER A 77 2.08 10.05 28.29
N ASP A 78 3.24 9.99 28.95
CA ASP A 78 3.79 11.18 29.61
C ASP A 78 4.56 12.14 28.69
N LEU A 79 4.70 11.79 27.40
CA LEU A 79 5.51 12.53 26.45
C LEU A 79 4.86 13.84 26.01
N VAL A 80 5.59 14.95 26.15
CA VAL A 80 5.22 16.28 25.64
C VAL A 80 6.19 16.69 24.54
N LEU A 81 5.66 16.88 23.34
CA LEU A 81 6.39 17.40 22.19
C LEU A 81 6.52 18.91 22.29
N GLN A 82 7.72 19.44 22.07
CA GLN A 82 8.03 20.86 22.11
C GLN A 82 8.12 21.46 20.70
N PRO A 83 7.76 22.75 20.52
CA PRO A 83 7.94 23.44 19.25
C PRO A 83 9.36 23.28 18.68
N GLY A 84 9.45 23.02 17.38
CA GLY A 84 10.72 22.81 16.68
C GLY A 84 11.17 21.34 16.63
N GLN A 85 10.69 20.47 17.53
CA GLN A 85 11.03 19.04 17.50
C GLN A 85 10.56 18.37 16.21
N LYS A 86 11.42 17.53 15.64
CA LYS A 86 11.14 16.74 14.44
C LYS A 86 10.57 15.38 14.85
N ILE A 87 9.52 14.96 14.17
CA ILE A 87 8.83 13.68 14.38
C ILE A 87 9.04 12.85 13.13
N ARG A 88 9.39 11.57 13.30
CA ARG A 88 9.56 10.59 12.24
C ARG A 88 8.52 9.50 12.43
N ILE A 89 7.66 9.31 11.44
CA ILE A 89 6.66 8.25 11.43
C ILE A 89 7.15 7.19 10.43
N PRO A 90 7.64 6.03 10.89
CA PRO A 90 8.29 5.05 10.04
C PRO A 90 7.28 4.13 9.33
N ALA A 91 6.62 4.65 8.29
CA ALA A 91 5.59 3.94 7.53
C ALA A 91 6.06 2.56 7.03
N TYR A 92 7.27 2.48 6.46
CA TYR A 92 7.84 1.20 5.99
C TYR A 92 8.01 0.19 7.12
N ALA A 93 8.52 0.60 8.29
CA ALA A 93 8.70 -0.31 9.41
C ALA A 93 7.35 -0.84 9.92
N LEU A 94 6.33 0.02 10.00
CA LEU A 94 4.97 -0.37 10.39
C LEU A 94 4.35 -1.37 9.39
N HIS A 95 4.57 -1.16 8.09
CA HIS A 95 4.10 -2.08 7.05
C HIS A 95 4.77 -3.46 7.11
N TYR A 96 5.96 -3.56 7.72
CA TYR A 96 6.71 -4.81 7.88
C TYR A 96 6.64 -5.41 9.29
N ASP A 97 5.82 -4.83 10.16
CA ASP A 97 5.69 -5.28 11.54
C ASP A 97 4.71 -6.47 11.62
N PRO A 98 5.16 -7.65 12.10
CA PRO A 98 4.31 -8.84 12.22
C PRO A 98 3.16 -8.66 13.22
N GLN A 99 3.20 -7.65 14.08
CA GLN A 99 2.07 -7.29 14.95
C GLN A 99 0.85 -6.82 14.13
N TYR A 100 1.07 -6.17 12.99
CA TYR A 100 0.00 -5.61 12.15
C TYR A 100 -0.22 -6.40 10.86
N TYR A 101 0.83 -7.04 10.33
CA TYR A 101 0.79 -7.80 9.07
C TYR A 101 1.41 -9.18 9.28
N PRO A 102 0.61 -10.26 9.40
CA PRO A 102 1.12 -11.62 9.45
C PRO A 102 2.00 -11.91 8.23
N ASP A 103 3.14 -12.59 8.44
CA ASP A 103 4.13 -12.88 7.39
C ASP A 103 4.48 -11.65 6.52
N PRO A 104 4.97 -10.54 7.10
CA PRO A 104 5.03 -9.23 6.44
C PRO A 104 5.97 -9.16 5.23
N LYS A 105 6.81 -10.18 5.03
CA LYS A 105 7.73 -10.31 3.91
C LYS A 105 7.14 -11.09 2.73
N LYS A 106 5.96 -11.67 2.90
CA LYS A 106 5.20 -12.34 1.85
C LYS A 106 4.35 -11.30 1.12
N PHE A 107 4.31 -11.43 -0.21
CA PHE A 107 3.41 -10.69 -1.08
C PHE A 107 2.05 -11.39 -1.18
#